data_AF-A0A090VHT9-F1
#
_entry.id   AF-A0A090VHT9-F1
#
_cell.length_a   1.000
_cell.length_b   1.000
_cell.length_c   1.000
_cell.angle_alpha   90.00
_cell.angle_beta   90.00
_cell.angle_gamma   90.00
#
_symmetry.space_group_name_H-M   'P 1'
#
loop_
_entity.id
_entity.type
_entity.pdbx_description
1 polymer ?
#
loop_
_entity_poly.entity_id
_entity_poly.type
_entity_poly.pdbx_seq_one_letter_code
_entity_poly.pdbx_strand_id
1 'polypeptide(L)'
;MSNHFGLAVSGCDISDFNYVLKVYKQSFSEKITFENTSISNCENGLELSEETNDKGDYNTEYLTVNNCTFDNVKQNVIDYYRGGYDESTIGGNLLVTNSTFTNCGANEQNKILLNHRGIVYVNIAKNTFKDNKVDYVSILWGAKENYASDNDISNSGEIKTEENLKMKLMY
;
A
#
# COMPACT_ATOMS: atom_id res chain seq x y z
N MET A 1 20.81 10.00 -10.90
CA MET A 1 20.09 8.91 -11.59
C MET A 1 19.08 9.58 -12.51
N SER A 2 19.04 9.24 -13.81
CA SER A 2 18.25 9.98 -14.81
C SER A 2 16.98 9.27 -15.28
N ASN A 3 16.65 8.10 -14.74
CA ASN A 3 15.51 7.29 -15.23
C ASN A 3 14.57 6.92 -14.08
N HIS A 4 14.03 7.93 -13.39
CA HIS A 4 12.81 7.72 -12.62
C HIS A 4 11.64 7.59 -13.59
N PHE A 5 10.67 6.74 -13.26
CA PHE A 5 9.42 6.68 -14.01
C PHE A 5 8.31 7.43 -13.28
N GLY A 6 7.21 7.68 -13.97
CA GLY A 6 5.94 8.09 -13.39
C GLY A 6 4.82 7.28 -14.03
N LEU A 7 3.78 6.99 -13.25
CA LEU A 7 2.63 6.23 -13.71
C LEU A 7 1.33 6.91 -13.26
N ALA A 8 0.44 7.17 -14.22
CA ALA A 8 -0.92 7.65 -13.95
C ALA A 8 -1.91 6.71 -14.63
N VAL A 9 -2.81 6.14 -13.85
CA VAL A 9 -3.90 5.25 -14.27
C VAL A 9 -5.20 5.92 -13.88
N SER A 10 -6.03 6.28 -14.85
CA SER A 10 -7.25 7.04 -14.61
C SER A 10 -8.40 6.51 -15.45
N GLY A 11 -9.58 6.29 -14.84
CA GLY A 11 -10.77 5.86 -15.55
C GLY A 11 -10.65 4.48 -16.20
N CYS A 12 -9.86 3.59 -15.60
CA CYS A 12 -9.57 2.27 -16.16
C CYS A 12 -10.38 1.16 -15.48
N ASP A 13 -10.58 0.06 -16.20
CA ASP A 13 -11.04 -1.22 -15.67
C ASP A 13 -9.90 -2.24 -15.84
N ILE A 14 -9.44 -2.82 -14.73
CA ILE A 14 -8.32 -3.78 -14.69
C ILE A 14 -8.85 -5.08 -14.07
N SER A 15 -8.74 -6.20 -14.78
CA SER A 15 -9.18 -7.48 -14.23
C SER A 15 -8.34 -8.68 -14.65
N ASP A 16 -8.38 -9.72 -13.83
CA ASP A 16 -7.83 -11.06 -14.15
C ASP A 16 -6.31 -11.09 -14.34
N PHE A 17 -5.59 -10.21 -13.64
CA PHE A 17 -4.13 -10.15 -13.65
C PHE A 17 -3.50 -10.78 -12.42
N ASN A 18 -2.28 -11.29 -12.59
CA ASN A 18 -1.46 -11.73 -11.46
C ASN A 18 -1.06 -10.56 -10.54
N TYR A 19 -0.81 -9.39 -11.12
CA TYR A 19 -0.48 -8.15 -10.41
C TYR A 19 -1.11 -6.98 -11.16
N VAL A 20 -1.75 -6.06 -10.43
CA VAL A 20 -2.20 -4.77 -11.00
C VAL A 20 -0.98 -3.92 -11.36
N LEU A 21 -0.02 -3.88 -10.45
CA LEU A 21 1.30 -3.30 -10.66
C LEU A 21 2.31 -4.11 -9.88
N LYS A 22 3.45 -4.40 -10.50
CA LYS A 22 4.63 -4.94 -9.83
C LYS A 22 5.84 -4.16 -10.30
N VAL A 23 6.51 -3.49 -9.36
CA VAL A 23 7.81 -2.86 -9.63
C VAL A 23 8.91 -3.90 -9.52
N TYR A 24 10.15 -3.50 -9.81
CA TYR A 24 11.32 -4.37 -9.68
C TYR A 24 12.37 -3.72 -8.78
N LYS A 25 13.21 -4.56 -8.19
CA LYS A 25 14.38 -4.12 -7.43
C LYS A 25 15.21 -3.10 -8.23
N GLN A 26 15.68 -2.06 -7.55
CA GLN A 26 16.39 -0.89 -8.07
C GLN A 26 15.59 0.00 -9.04
N SER A 27 14.28 -0.22 -9.18
CA SER A 27 13.41 0.75 -9.85
C SER A 27 12.90 1.79 -8.87
N PHE A 28 12.75 3.02 -9.36
CA PHE A 28 12.20 4.12 -8.56
C PHE A 28 11.26 4.97 -9.40
N SER A 29 10.09 5.23 -8.84
CA SER A 29 9.13 6.19 -9.38
C SER A 29 9.09 7.45 -8.53
N GLU A 30 9.00 8.61 -9.17
CA GLU A 30 8.64 9.81 -8.43
C GLU A 30 7.19 9.72 -7.97
N LYS A 31 6.27 9.34 -8.87
CA LYS A 31 4.83 9.31 -8.57
C LYS A 31 4.10 8.20 -9.31
N ILE A 32 3.33 7.44 -8.53
CA ILE A 32 2.36 6.45 -9.01
C ILE A 32 0.97 6.90 -8.56
N THR A 33 0.03 6.97 -9.48
CA THR A 33 -1.34 7.46 -9.20
C THR A 33 -2.37 6.59 -9.89
N PHE A 34 -3.34 6.14 -9.09
CA PHE A 34 -4.56 5.46 -9.53
C PHE A 34 -5.75 6.33 -9.12
N GLU A 35 -6.56 6.73 -10.10
CA GLU A 35 -7.74 7.55 -9.90
C GLU A 35 -8.94 7.01 -10.66
N ASN A 36 -10.12 7.03 -10.06
CA ASN A 36 -11.37 6.67 -10.74
C ASN A 36 -11.29 5.30 -11.46
N THR A 37 -10.59 4.33 -10.85
CA THR A 37 -10.20 3.07 -11.51
C THR A 37 -10.79 1.88 -10.76
N SER A 38 -11.32 0.92 -11.50
CA SER A 38 -11.90 -0.32 -11.00
C SER A 38 -10.94 -1.48 -11.23
N ILE A 39 -10.67 -2.26 -10.18
CA ILE A 39 -9.73 -3.36 -10.16
C ILE A 39 -10.44 -4.58 -9.61
N SER A 40 -10.43 -5.70 -10.34
CA SER A 40 -11.18 -6.89 -9.93
C SER A 40 -10.52 -8.22 -10.28
N ASN A 41 -10.75 -9.25 -9.47
CA ASN A 41 -10.33 -10.63 -9.74
C ASN A 41 -8.82 -10.81 -9.98
N CYS A 42 -7.99 -9.97 -9.36
CA CYS A 42 -6.53 -10.05 -9.47
C CYS A 42 -5.95 -10.94 -8.35
N GLU A 43 -4.81 -11.58 -8.62
CA GLU A 43 -4.09 -12.32 -7.56
C GLU A 43 -3.47 -11.35 -6.54
N ASN A 44 -2.87 -10.25 -7.01
CA ASN A 44 -2.21 -9.22 -6.18
C ASN A 44 -2.61 -7.81 -6.64
N GLY A 45 -2.56 -6.87 -5.71
CA GLY A 45 -2.74 -5.45 -6.00
C GLY A 45 -1.45 -4.76 -6.49
N LEU A 46 -1.02 -3.74 -5.75
CA LEU A 46 0.15 -2.91 -6.03
C LEU A 46 1.35 -3.41 -5.22
N GLU A 47 2.25 -4.12 -5.91
CA GLU A 47 3.49 -4.65 -5.34
C GLU A 47 4.64 -3.63 -5.51
N LEU A 48 5.02 -3.02 -4.39
CA LEU A 48 6.02 -1.96 -4.24
C LEU A 48 7.03 -2.29 -3.11
N SER A 49 7.25 -3.58 -2.84
CA SER A 49 8.08 -4.06 -1.73
C SER A 49 9.41 -4.73 -2.13
N GLU A 50 9.92 -4.43 -3.33
CA GLU A 50 11.05 -5.15 -3.92
C GLU A 50 12.42 -4.76 -3.31
N GLU A 51 12.49 -3.64 -2.58
CA GLU A 51 13.69 -3.22 -1.84
C GLU A 51 13.82 -3.89 -0.46
N THR A 52 14.15 -5.18 -0.47
CA THR A 52 14.20 -6.04 0.73
C THR A 52 15.54 -6.10 1.45
N ASN A 53 16.51 -5.25 1.06
CA ASN A 53 17.87 -5.25 1.64
C ASN A 53 17.97 -4.46 2.96
N ASP A 54 16.88 -3.82 3.40
CA ASP A 54 16.82 -3.03 4.63
C ASP A 54 17.84 -1.88 4.71
N LYS A 55 18.10 -1.21 3.57
CA LYS A 55 19.07 -0.10 3.41
C LYS A 55 18.49 1.31 3.34
N GLY A 56 17.20 1.47 3.57
CA GLY A 56 16.50 2.73 3.39
C GLY A 56 15.99 2.95 1.97
N ASP A 57 16.28 2.03 1.04
CA ASP A 57 15.77 2.00 -0.34
C ASP A 57 14.27 1.61 -0.36
N TYR A 58 13.53 2.15 -1.34
CA TYR A 58 12.11 1.90 -1.60
C TYR A 58 11.76 2.29 -3.04
N ASN A 59 10.61 1.87 -3.56
CA ASN A 59 10.34 1.89 -5.00
C ASN A 59 9.56 3.12 -5.55
N THR A 60 8.99 3.97 -4.70
CA THR A 60 8.29 5.18 -5.16
C THR A 60 8.29 6.27 -4.09
N GLU A 61 8.31 7.55 -4.46
CA GLU A 61 8.15 8.65 -3.48
C GLU A 61 6.69 8.89 -3.11
N TYR A 62 5.80 8.94 -4.11
CA TYR A 62 4.38 9.19 -3.93
C TYR A 62 3.54 8.06 -4.51
N LEU A 63 2.73 7.41 -3.67
CA LEU A 63 1.63 6.53 -4.10
C LEU A 63 0.29 7.18 -3.76
N THR A 64 -0.54 7.37 -4.78
CA THR A 64 -1.91 7.88 -4.62
C THR A 64 -2.91 6.88 -5.18
N VAL A 65 -3.88 6.49 -4.35
CA VAL A 65 -5.06 5.70 -4.72
C VAL A 65 -6.29 6.51 -4.29
N ASN A 66 -7.02 7.04 -5.26
CA ASN A 66 -8.16 7.91 -4.98
C ASN A 66 -9.38 7.54 -5.81
N ASN A 67 -10.53 7.40 -5.16
CA ASN A 67 -11.79 7.05 -5.83
C ASN A 67 -11.68 5.76 -6.66
N CYS A 68 -11.02 4.75 -6.11
CA CYS A 68 -10.83 3.45 -6.76
C CYS A 68 -11.72 2.38 -6.12
N THR A 69 -12.01 1.32 -6.89
CA THR A 69 -12.66 0.11 -6.38
C THR A 69 -11.75 -1.08 -6.54
N PHE A 70 -11.53 -1.83 -5.48
CA PHE A 70 -10.84 -3.12 -5.48
C PHE A 70 -11.84 -4.18 -5.04
N ASP A 71 -12.08 -5.19 -5.89
CA ASP A 71 -12.97 -6.31 -5.57
C ASP A 71 -12.27 -7.64 -5.88
N ASN A 72 -12.31 -8.58 -4.93
CA ASN A 72 -11.76 -9.92 -5.10
C ASN A 72 -10.27 -9.93 -5.50
N VAL A 73 -9.46 -9.07 -4.86
CA VAL A 73 -7.99 -9.15 -4.92
C VAL A 73 -7.51 -10.15 -3.88
N LYS A 74 -6.88 -11.25 -4.31
CA LYS A 74 -6.70 -12.41 -3.41
C LYS A 74 -5.68 -12.17 -2.29
N GLN A 75 -4.57 -11.49 -2.58
CA GLN A 75 -3.55 -11.08 -1.60
C GLN A 75 -3.75 -9.63 -1.15
N ASN A 76 -2.73 -9.01 -0.55
CA ASN A 76 -2.77 -7.59 -0.21
C ASN A 76 -3.03 -6.68 -1.43
N VAL A 77 -3.69 -5.56 -1.16
CA VAL A 77 -4.02 -4.57 -2.19
C VAL A 77 -2.86 -3.59 -2.40
N ILE A 78 -2.12 -3.29 -1.34
CA ILE A 78 -0.90 -2.49 -1.40
C ILE A 78 0.16 -3.20 -0.55
N ASP A 79 1.33 -3.43 -1.14
CA ASP A 79 2.56 -3.79 -0.42
C ASP A 79 3.63 -2.74 -0.72
N TYR A 80 3.87 -1.81 0.20
CA TYR A 80 4.75 -0.67 0.01
C TYR A 80 5.79 -0.62 1.11
N TYR A 81 7.01 -1.03 0.80
CA TYR A 81 8.03 -1.27 1.81
C TYR A 81 9.19 -0.29 1.71
N ARG A 82 9.63 0.17 2.88
CA ARG A 82 10.92 0.84 3.06
C ARG A 82 11.62 0.22 4.28
N GLY A 83 12.60 -0.63 4.04
CA GLY A 83 13.35 -1.30 5.10
C GLY A 83 14.55 -0.50 5.60
N GLY A 84 15.04 -0.82 6.80
CA GLY A 84 16.26 -0.22 7.35
C GLY A 84 16.04 0.99 8.27
N TYR A 85 17.11 1.35 8.98
CA TYR A 85 17.14 2.50 9.92
C TYR A 85 17.93 3.69 9.37
N ASP A 86 18.31 3.65 8.09
CA ASP A 86 19.01 4.76 7.47
C ASP A 86 18.03 5.94 7.27
N GLU A 87 18.08 6.91 8.19
CA GLU A 87 17.30 8.15 8.13
C GLU A 87 17.94 9.21 7.21
N SER A 88 19.01 8.88 6.46
CA SER A 88 19.59 9.83 5.49
C SER A 88 18.66 10.10 4.30
N THR A 89 17.76 9.16 3.98
CA THR A 89 16.66 9.32 3.02
C THR A 89 15.33 9.08 3.73
N ILE A 90 14.74 10.15 4.26
CA ILE A 90 13.37 10.14 4.79
C ILE A 90 12.43 10.34 3.59
N GLY A 91 11.49 9.43 3.39
CA GLY A 91 10.55 9.56 2.29
C GLY A 91 9.57 8.41 2.19
N GLY A 92 8.74 8.49 1.16
CA GLY A 92 7.60 7.63 0.97
C GLY A 92 6.33 8.24 1.53
N ASN A 93 5.35 8.40 0.64
CA ASN A 93 4.08 9.05 0.90
C ASN A 93 2.97 8.17 0.33
N LEU A 94 2.04 7.75 1.18
CA LEU A 94 0.88 6.97 0.80
C LEU A 94 -0.40 7.75 1.06
N LEU A 95 -1.18 7.98 0.00
CA LEU A 95 -2.52 8.53 0.10
C LEU A 95 -3.53 7.52 -0.44
N VAL A 96 -4.44 7.04 0.41
CA VAL A 96 -5.54 6.14 0.05
C VAL A 96 -6.85 6.79 0.47
N THR A 97 -7.65 7.24 -0.50
CA THR A 97 -8.86 8.01 -0.19
C THR A 97 -10.05 7.67 -1.07
N ASN A 98 -11.25 7.86 -0.52
CA ASN A 98 -12.53 7.73 -1.24
C ASN A 98 -12.69 6.39 -1.98
N SER A 99 -11.99 5.34 -1.53
CA SER A 99 -11.88 4.06 -2.25
C SER A 99 -12.63 2.96 -1.53
N THR A 100 -13.06 1.95 -2.28
CA THR A 100 -13.79 0.79 -1.74
C THR A 100 -12.99 -0.49 -1.96
N PHE A 101 -12.86 -1.30 -0.91
CA PHE A 101 -12.13 -2.56 -0.91
C PHE A 101 -13.06 -3.67 -0.43
N THR A 102 -13.38 -4.61 -1.32
CA THR A 102 -14.34 -5.69 -1.04
C THR A 102 -13.73 -7.06 -1.34
N ASN A 103 -13.95 -8.04 -0.46
CA ASN A 103 -13.50 -9.42 -0.66
C ASN A 103 -11.98 -9.58 -0.89
N CYS A 104 -11.16 -8.67 -0.36
CA CYS A 104 -9.72 -8.67 -0.58
C CYS A 104 -8.93 -9.41 0.52
N GLY A 105 -7.70 -9.82 0.21
CA GLY A 105 -6.70 -10.24 1.18
C GLY A 105 -6.87 -11.64 1.79
N ALA A 106 -7.83 -12.43 1.32
CA ALA A 106 -8.12 -13.76 1.88
C ALA A 106 -6.91 -14.71 1.88
N ASN A 107 -6.04 -14.60 0.88
CA ASN A 107 -4.84 -15.41 0.72
C ASN A 107 -3.56 -14.70 1.20
N GLU A 108 -3.66 -13.47 1.69
CA GLU A 108 -2.50 -12.73 2.18
C GLU A 108 -1.91 -13.43 3.41
N GLN A 109 -0.59 -13.64 3.40
CA GLN A 109 0.09 -14.41 4.44
C GLN A 109 0.27 -13.60 5.72
N ASN A 110 0.61 -12.31 5.58
CA ASN A 110 0.82 -11.44 6.73
C ASN A 110 -0.49 -10.91 7.35
N LYS A 111 -1.63 -11.18 6.68
CA LYS A 111 -2.99 -10.77 7.09
C LYS A 111 -3.16 -9.24 7.21
N ILE A 112 -2.41 -8.47 6.41
CA ILE A 112 -2.50 -7.00 6.32
C ILE A 112 -2.92 -6.60 4.90
N LEU A 113 -4.04 -5.88 4.76
CA LEU A 113 -4.58 -5.50 3.44
C LEU A 113 -3.77 -4.39 2.76
N LEU A 114 -3.47 -3.32 3.50
CA LEU A 114 -2.64 -2.20 3.08
C LEU A 114 -1.34 -2.24 3.89
N ASN A 115 -0.35 -2.99 3.40
CA ASN A 115 0.95 -3.09 4.04
C ASN A 115 1.84 -1.94 3.56
N HIS A 116 2.24 -1.04 4.47
CA HIS A 116 3.06 0.14 4.14
C HIS A 116 4.24 0.32 5.11
N ARG A 117 4.87 -0.79 5.51
CA ARG A 117 5.90 -0.79 6.55
C ARG A 117 7.10 0.10 6.18
N GLY A 118 7.40 1.05 7.06
CA GLY A 118 8.55 1.96 6.94
C GLY A 118 8.27 3.26 6.17
N ILE A 119 7.04 3.43 5.67
CA ILE A 119 6.57 4.65 5.01
C ILE A 119 6.25 5.72 6.05
N VAL A 120 6.78 6.94 5.83
CA VAL A 120 6.81 7.98 6.87
C VAL A 120 5.56 8.85 6.86
N TYR A 121 4.94 9.05 5.69
CA TYR A 121 3.70 9.78 5.55
C TYR A 121 2.61 8.87 4.98
N VAL A 122 1.54 8.65 5.75
CA VAL A 122 0.41 7.81 5.35
C VAL A 122 -0.89 8.49 5.73
N ASN A 123 -1.81 8.58 4.77
CA ASN A 123 -3.16 9.07 5.02
C ASN A 123 -4.18 8.12 4.38
N ILE A 124 -4.93 7.41 5.23
CA ILE A 124 -5.99 6.48 4.83
C ILE A 124 -7.32 7.08 5.27
N ALA A 125 -8.05 7.74 4.38
CA ALA A 125 -9.24 8.47 4.77
C ALA A 125 -10.45 8.26 3.86
N LYS A 126 -11.66 8.23 4.44
CA LYS A 126 -12.92 8.15 3.69
C LYS A 126 -13.03 6.91 2.79
N ASN A 127 -12.48 5.79 3.23
CA ASN A 127 -12.56 4.53 2.48
C ASN A 127 -13.63 3.61 3.08
N THR A 128 -14.09 2.67 2.27
CA THR A 128 -14.96 1.57 2.71
C THR A 128 -14.21 0.26 2.59
N PHE A 129 -14.05 -0.44 3.71
CA PHE A 129 -13.48 -1.79 3.78
C PHE A 129 -14.58 -2.76 4.17
N LYS A 130 -14.92 -3.67 3.25
CA LYS A 130 -16.03 -4.60 3.43
C LYS A 130 -15.64 -6.04 3.12
N ASP A 131 -15.96 -6.96 4.01
CA ASP A 131 -15.79 -8.41 3.80
C ASP A 131 -14.35 -8.83 3.42
N ASN A 132 -13.33 -8.09 3.91
CA ASN A 132 -11.93 -8.39 3.66
C ASN A 132 -11.39 -9.37 4.71
N LYS A 133 -10.92 -10.55 4.27
CA LYS A 133 -10.50 -11.64 5.17
C LYS A 133 -9.06 -11.47 5.65
N VAL A 134 -8.83 -10.41 6.42
CA VAL A 134 -7.54 -10.00 6.99
C VAL A 134 -7.69 -9.71 8.49
N ASP A 135 -6.60 -9.77 9.24
CA ASP A 135 -6.59 -9.39 10.65
C ASP A 135 -6.49 -7.86 10.78
N TYR A 136 -5.73 -7.24 9.88
CA TYR A 136 -5.53 -5.80 9.84
C TYR A 136 -5.85 -5.23 8.46
N VAL A 137 -6.65 -4.18 8.43
CA VAL A 137 -6.76 -3.33 7.23
C VAL A 137 -5.44 -2.59 7.02
N SER A 138 -4.87 -2.05 8.09
CA SER A 138 -3.62 -1.29 8.06
C SER A 138 -3.01 -1.21 9.47
N ILE A 139 -1.68 -1.13 9.56
CA ILE A 139 -0.97 -0.82 10.80
C ILE A 139 -0.24 0.52 10.61
N LEU A 140 -0.69 1.56 11.31
CA LEU A 140 -0.11 2.90 11.28
C LEU A 140 1.12 3.00 12.18
N TRP A 141 2.12 3.75 11.73
CA TRP A 141 3.30 4.08 12.52
C TRP A 141 3.08 5.35 13.36
N GLY A 142 2.74 5.19 14.65
CA GLY A 142 2.37 6.30 15.55
C GLY A 142 3.47 7.34 15.76
N ALA A 143 4.75 6.94 15.75
CA ALA A 143 5.87 7.87 15.84
C ALA A 143 6.15 8.68 14.56
N LYS A 144 5.40 8.45 13.47
CA LYS A 144 5.50 9.15 12.19
C LYS A 144 4.14 9.72 11.78
N GLU A 145 4.09 10.39 10.62
CA GLU A 145 2.90 11.08 10.13
C GLU A 145 1.93 10.10 9.45
N ASN A 146 1.39 9.16 10.23
CA ASN A 146 0.47 8.14 9.76
C ASN A 146 -0.92 8.34 10.38
N TYR A 147 -1.92 8.57 9.54
CA TYR A 147 -3.27 8.92 9.96
C TYR A 147 -4.33 8.06 9.27
N ALA A 148 -5.40 7.78 10.00
CA ALA A 148 -6.63 7.24 9.43
C ALA A 148 -7.84 7.98 9.97
N SER A 149 -8.78 8.33 9.10
CA SER A 149 -10.01 9.06 9.48
C SER A 149 -11.19 8.73 8.57
N ASP A 150 -12.39 8.78 9.12
CA ASP A 150 -13.64 8.64 8.36
C ASP A 150 -13.75 7.36 7.51
N ASN A 151 -13.06 6.27 7.89
CA ASN A 151 -13.18 4.98 7.20
C ASN A 151 -14.34 4.17 7.76
N ASP A 152 -15.11 3.56 6.87
CA ASP A 152 -16.13 2.58 7.23
C ASP A 152 -15.54 1.17 7.09
N ILE A 153 -15.57 0.39 8.17
CA ILE A 153 -14.95 -0.93 8.24
C ILE A 153 -16.02 -1.92 8.71
N SER A 154 -16.38 -2.86 7.85
CA SER A 154 -17.36 -3.91 8.13
C SER A 154 -16.81 -5.27 7.71
N ASN A 155 -16.98 -6.29 8.57
CA ASN A 155 -16.50 -7.66 8.32
C ASN A 155 -15.07 -7.72 7.76
N SER A 156 -14.21 -6.83 8.25
CA SER A 156 -12.82 -6.67 7.83
C SER A 156 -11.96 -6.59 9.09
N GLY A 157 -10.64 -6.70 8.92
CA GLY A 157 -9.69 -6.44 10.00
C GLY A 157 -9.76 -4.99 10.53
N GLU A 158 -8.92 -4.66 11.50
CA GLU A 158 -8.89 -3.32 12.09
C GLU A 158 -7.79 -2.43 11.50
N ILE A 159 -7.93 -1.10 11.64
CA ILE A 159 -6.79 -0.19 11.51
C ILE A 159 -6.21 0.01 12.91
N LYS A 160 -4.96 -0.44 13.09
CA LYS A 160 -4.25 -0.36 14.37
C LYS A 160 -3.15 0.69 14.28
N THR A 161 -2.87 1.39 15.38
CA THR A 161 -1.68 2.23 15.50
C THR A 161 -0.66 1.57 16.41
N GLU A 162 0.60 1.52 15.97
CA GLU A 162 1.74 1.08 16.78
C GLU A 162 2.76 2.21 16.86
N GLU A 163 3.11 2.62 18.08
CA GLU A 163 4.08 3.70 18.31
C GLU A 163 5.43 3.40 17.66
N ASN A 164 5.95 2.20 17.87
CA ASN A 164 7.23 1.76 17.31
C ASN A 164 7.02 0.49 16.49
N LEU A 165 7.11 0.61 15.16
CA LEU A 165 7.16 -0.55 14.28
C LEU A 165 8.45 -1.32 14.53
N LYS A 166 8.35 -2.65 14.63
CA LYS A 166 9.54 -3.52 14.65
C LYS A 166 10.22 -3.46 13.28
N MET A 167 11.23 -2.62 13.11
CA MET A 167 12.05 -2.61 11.90
C MET A 167 13.04 -3.78 11.93
N LYS A 168 13.31 -4.41 10.78
CA LYS A 168 14.44 -5.34 10.68
C LYS A 168 15.72 -4.51 10.76
N LEU A 169 16.57 -4.84 11.73
CA LEU A 169 17.90 -4.26 11.86
C LEU A 169 18.81 -4.90 10.81
N MET A 170 19.65 -4.11 10.14
CA MET A 170 20.78 -4.67 9.38
C MET A 170 21.68 -5.44 10.36
N TYR A 171 22.03 -6.67 10.00
CA TYR A 171 23.17 -7.40 10.55
C TYR A 171 24.16 -7.67 9.42
#